data_AF-A0A3D4P2D4-F1
#
_entry.id   AF-A0A3D4P2D4-F1
#
_cell.length_a   1.000
_cell.length_b   1.000
_cell.length_c   1.000
_cell.angle_alpha   90.00
_cell.angle_beta   90.00
_cell.angle_gamma   90.00
#
_symmetry.space_group_name_H-M   'P 1'
#
loop_
_entity.id
_entity.type
_entity.pdbx_description
1 polymer ?
#
loop_
_entity_poly.entity_id
_entity_poly.type
_entity_poly.pdbx_seq_one_letter_code
_entity_poly.pdbx_strand_id
1 'polypeptide(L)'
;MQRWTPRKPGSCWSASNKKRLARLSAEGRMCEAGLAKVREAKRNGSWTMLDAIDRDAKTPAELLDALAARPGAREKFEALSASQRKLWGWWIQSAKRPETKNRRIEAAVEWILAGRKVGIETPRLAARGVQKADRKVLG
;
A
#
# COMPACT_ATOMS: atom_id res chain seq x y z
N MET A 1 -12.75 20.74 5.18
CA MET A 1 -14.00 20.15 4.66
C MET A 1 -13.73 18.71 4.20
N GLN A 2 -14.40 17.70 4.79
CA GLN A 2 -14.17 16.28 4.42
C GLN A 2 -15.14 15.86 3.31
N ARG A 3 -14.63 15.42 2.15
CA ARG A 3 -15.43 14.95 1.02
C ARG A 3 -15.82 13.48 1.20
N TRP A 4 -17.10 13.17 1.05
CA TRP A 4 -17.64 11.82 1.15
C TRP A 4 -18.11 11.35 -0.23
N THR A 5 -17.64 10.19 -0.67
CA THR A 5 -18.04 9.58 -1.95
C THR A 5 -18.34 8.09 -1.72
N PRO A 6 -19.28 7.50 -2.48
CA PRO A 6 -19.54 6.07 -2.41
C PRO A 6 -18.25 5.25 -2.64
N ARG A 7 -18.10 4.17 -1.87
CA ARG A 7 -16.92 3.30 -1.97
C ARG A 7 -16.99 2.47 -3.24
N LYS A 8 -15.88 2.45 -3.99
CA LYS A 8 -15.75 1.59 -5.17
C LYS A 8 -15.70 0.11 -4.75
N PRO A 9 -16.34 -0.80 -5.50
CA PRO A 9 -16.16 -2.24 -5.34
C PRO A 9 -14.67 -2.61 -5.28
N GLY A 10 -14.29 -3.53 -4.38
CA GLY A 10 -12.92 -4.02 -4.24
C GLY A 10 -11.91 -3.07 -3.58
N SER A 11 -12.34 -1.90 -3.08
CA SER A 11 -11.46 -0.97 -2.34
C SER A 11 -11.16 -1.47 -0.93
N CYS A 12 -9.90 -1.36 -0.52
CA CYS A 12 -9.42 -1.83 0.78
C CYS A 12 -10.09 -1.15 1.98
N TRP A 13 -10.26 -1.90 3.08
CA TRP A 13 -10.79 -1.41 4.35
C TRP A 13 -9.66 -1.23 5.38
N SER A 14 -9.20 0.01 5.58
CA SER A 14 -8.21 0.31 6.61
C SER A 14 -8.76 0.12 8.02
N ALA A 15 -7.87 -0.09 9.00
CA ALA A 15 -8.23 -0.21 10.41
C ALA A 15 -9.07 0.98 10.90
N SER A 16 -8.71 2.21 10.49
CA SER A 16 -9.46 3.43 10.84
C SER A 16 -10.88 3.42 10.27
N ASN A 17 -11.09 2.91 9.05
CA ASN A 17 -12.41 2.78 8.46
C ASN A 17 -13.26 1.74 9.19
N LYS A 18 -12.66 0.62 9.61
CA LYS A 18 -13.32 -0.40 10.43
C LYS A 18 -13.73 0.15 11.80
N LYS A 19 -12.85 0.90 12.48
CA LYS A 19 -13.16 1.59 13.74
C LYS A 19 -14.33 2.58 13.59
N ARG A 20 -14.32 3.39 12.53
CA ARG A 20 -15.42 4.32 12.23
C ARG A 20 -16.73 3.58 12.02
N LEU A 21 -16.70 2.44 11.34
CA LEU A 21 -17.89 1.61 11.13
C LEU A 21 -18.42 1.02 12.43
N ALA A 22 -17.55 0.49 13.28
CA ALA A 22 -17.92 -0.02 14.60
C ALA A 22 -18.62 1.06 15.44
N ARG A 23 -18.05 2.27 15.46
CA ARG A 23 -18.65 3.43 16.15
C ARG A 23 -20.03 3.77 15.59
N LEU A 24 -20.18 3.89 14.27
CA LEU A 24 -21.47 4.21 13.65
C LEU A 24 -22.53 3.12 13.88
N SER A 25 -22.10 1.85 13.96
CA SER A 25 -22.99 0.73 14.25
C SER A 25 -23.46 0.76 15.70
N ALA A 26 -22.55 1.04 16.65
CA ALA A 26 -22.90 1.22 18.06
C ALA A 26 -23.82 2.43 18.30
N GLU A 27 -23.65 3.50 17.53
CA GLU A 27 -24.51 4.68 17.56
C GLU A 27 -25.85 4.49 16.82
N GLY A 28 -26.11 3.33 16.20
CA GLY A 28 -27.35 3.10 15.42
C GLY A 28 -27.45 3.92 14.13
N ARG A 29 -26.36 4.55 13.68
CA ARG A 29 -26.31 5.46 12.53
C ARG A 29 -25.96 4.74 11.21
N MET A 30 -25.91 3.42 11.24
CA MET A 30 -25.57 2.62 10.07
C MET A 30 -26.84 2.32 9.26
N CYS A 31 -26.89 2.80 8.02
CA CYS A 31 -28.00 2.52 7.11
C CYS A 31 -27.77 1.22 6.31
N GLU A 32 -28.83 0.63 5.76
CA GLU A 32 -28.76 -0.57 4.91
C GLU A 32 -27.80 -0.43 3.73
N ALA A 33 -27.76 0.73 3.07
CA ALA A 33 -26.80 0.99 1.98
C ALA A 33 -25.34 0.86 2.44
N GLY A 34 -25.05 1.27 3.69
CA GLY A 34 -23.74 1.14 4.30
C GLY A 34 -23.41 -0.32 4.66
N LEU A 35 -24.37 -1.05 5.22
CA LEU A 35 -24.24 -2.47 5.55
C LEU A 35 -24.07 -3.33 4.29
N ALA A 36 -24.78 -3.01 3.21
CA ALA A 36 -24.62 -3.67 1.92
C ALA A 36 -23.16 -3.57 1.41
N LYS A 37 -22.50 -2.41 1.60
CA LYS A 37 -21.08 -2.25 1.25
C LYS A 37 -20.13 -3.07 2.13
N VAL A 38 -20.48 -3.30 3.40
CA VAL A 38 -19.73 -4.23 4.27
C VAL A 38 -19.88 -5.66 3.79
N ARG A 39 -21.11 -6.10 3.49
CA ARG A 39 -21.40 -7.44 2.98
C ARG A 39 -20.64 -7.69 1.66
N GLU A 40 -20.69 -6.72 0.74
CA GLU A 40 -19.94 -6.77 -0.53
C GLU A 40 -18.42 -6.88 -0.30
N ALA A 41 -17.88 -6.10 0.65
CA ALA A 41 -16.46 -6.11 0.97
C ALA A 41 -15.97 -7.42 1.61
N LYS A 42 -16.80 -8.04 2.44
CA LYS A 42 -16.52 -9.37 3.01
C LYS A 42 -16.53 -10.43 1.90
N ARG A 43 -17.52 -10.39 1.01
CA ARG A 43 -17.64 -11.35 -0.11
C ARG A 43 -16.48 -11.26 -1.11
N ASN A 44 -16.03 -10.05 -1.44
CA ASN A 44 -14.96 -9.85 -2.42
C ASN A 44 -13.54 -9.84 -1.80
N GLY A 45 -13.41 -10.15 -0.50
CA GLY A 45 -12.12 -10.20 0.21
C GLY A 45 -11.46 -8.83 0.49
N SER A 46 -12.03 -7.72 0.02
CA SER A 46 -11.46 -6.37 0.27
C SER A 46 -11.52 -5.95 1.75
N TRP A 47 -12.36 -6.61 2.55
CA TRP A 47 -12.46 -6.40 4.00
C TRP A 47 -11.17 -6.80 4.74
N THR A 48 -10.59 -7.95 4.42
CA THR A 48 -9.39 -8.51 5.08
C THR A 48 -8.10 -8.21 4.33
N MET A 49 -8.18 -7.58 3.15
CA MET A 49 -7.04 -7.35 2.27
C MET A 49 -5.86 -6.62 2.95
N LEU A 50 -6.13 -5.62 3.79
CA LEU A 50 -5.08 -4.93 4.52
C LEU A 50 -4.66 -5.67 5.80
N ASP A 51 -5.48 -6.56 6.34
CA ASP A 51 -5.14 -7.29 7.57
C ASP A 51 -4.02 -8.30 7.30
N ALA A 52 -4.05 -8.95 6.13
CA ALA A 52 -2.97 -9.80 5.66
C ALA A 52 -1.69 -8.98 5.43
N ILE A 53 -1.79 -7.85 4.73
CA ILE A 53 -0.63 -6.99 4.47
C ILE A 53 -0.05 -6.42 5.77
N ASP A 54 -0.85 -6.00 6.74
CA ASP A 54 -0.35 -5.46 8.01
C ASP A 54 0.28 -6.56 8.91
N ARG A 55 -0.26 -7.79 8.88
CA ARG A 55 0.31 -8.95 9.58
C ARG A 55 1.60 -9.44 8.94
N ASP A 56 1.62 -9.49 7.61
CA ASP A 56 2.72 -9.99 6.78
C ASP A 56 3.65 -8.87 6.29
N ALA A 57 3.49 -7.63 6.78
CA ALA A 57 4.36 -6.47 6.54
C ALA A 57 5.82 -6.65 7.02
N LYS A 58 6.24 -7.89 7.24
CA LYS A 58 7.62 -8.33 7.19
C LYS A 58 8.18 -8.04 5.80
N THR A 59 9.48 -7.81 5.73
CA THR A 59 10.17 -7.58 4.46
C THR A 59 10.05 -8.84 3.59
N PRO A 60 9.52 -8.75 2.35
CA PRO A 60 9.39 -9.89 1.46
C PRO A 60 10.76 -10.50 1.15
N ALA A 61 10.86 -11.83 1.11
CA ALA A 61 12.09 -12.53 0.74
C ALA A 61 12.59 -12.06 -0.64
N GLU A 62 11.70 -11.92 -1.61
CA GLU A 62 12.02 -11.43 -2.96
C GLU A 62 12.71 -10.05 -2.96
N LEU A 63 12.38 -9.16 -2.02
CA LEU A 63 13.07 -7.87 -1.88
C LEU A 63 14.46 -8.07 -1.26
N LEU A 64 14.59 -8.95 -0.27
CA LEU A 64 15.88 -9.24 0.36
C LEU A 64 16.86 -9.86 -0.66
N ASP A 65 16.37 -10.74 -1.53
CA ASP A 65 17.14 -11.38 -2.59
C ASP A 65 17.58 -10.34 -3.64
N ALA A 66 16.67 -9.47 -4.07
CA ALA A 66 17.00 -8.39 -5.02
C ALA A 66 18.01 -7.38 -4.44
N LEU A 67 17.93 -7.10 -3.13
CA LEU A 67 18.91 -6.27 -2.43
C LEU A 67 20.27 -6.97 -2.29
N ALA A 68 20.29 -8.30 -2.12
CA ALA A 68 21.53 -9.07 -2.05
C ALA A 68 22.25 -9.13 -3.40
N ALA A 69 21.51 -9.11 -4.51
CA ALA A 69 22.07 -9.07 -5.86
C ALA A 69 22.78 -7.74 -6.21
N ARG A 70 22.59 -6.67 -5.42
CA ARG A 70 23.20 -5.36 -5.65
C ARG A 70 24.15 -4.97 -4.51
N PRO A 71 25.45 -4.78 -4.76
CA PRO A 71 26.40 -4.34 -3.74
C PRO A 71 25.96 -3.04 -3.05
N GLY A 72 25.99 -3.02 -1.71
CA GLY A 72 25.65 -1.85 -0.89
C GLY A 72 24.14 -1.55 -0.76
N ALA A 73 23.26 -2.22 -1.49
CA ALA A 73 21.81 -2.01 -1.37
C ALA A 73 21.28 -2.57 -0.05
N ARG A 74 21.81 -3.73 0.37
CA ARG A 74 21.45 -4.38 1.63
C ARG A 74 21.76 -3.52 2.85
N GLU A 75 22.97 -2.98 2.92
CA GLU A 75 23.43 -2.14 4.04
C GLU A 75 22.58 -0.87 4.15
N LYS A 76 22.30 -0.21 3.01
CA LYS A 76 21.43 0.97 2.98
C LYS A 76 20.01 0.63 3.41
N PHE A 77 19.48 -0.53 3.05
CA PHE A 77 18.16 -0.98 3.51
C PHE A 77 18.14 -1.23 5.02
N GLU A 78 19.17 -1.85 5.57
CA GLU A 78 19.27 -2.14 7.01
C GLU A 78 19.49 -0.87 7.84
N ALA A 79 20.16 0.14 7.28
CA ALA A 79 20.27 1.47 7.88
C ALA A 79 18.92 2.23 7.94
N LEU A 80 17.89 1.80 7.22
CA LEU A 80 16.56 2.38 7.32
C LEU A 80 15.87 2.03 8.65
N SER A 81 15.09 2.99 9.16
CA SER A 81 14.26 2.76 10.34
C SER A 81 13.28 1.61 10.12
N ALA A 82 12.90 0.92 11.20
CA ALA A 82 11.95 -0.19 11.14
C ALA A 82 10.62 0.20 10.46
N SER A 83 10.18 1.45 10.63
CA SER A 83 9.01 2.00 9.95
C SER A 83 9.18 2.09 8.44
N GLN A 84 10.35 2.53 7.95
CA GLN A 84 10.63 2.59 6.51
C GLN A 84 10.74 1.19 5.89
N ARG A 85 11.40 0.25 6.58
CA ARG A 85 11.47 -1.15 6.14
C ARG A 85 10.08 -1.79 6.04
N LYS A 86 9.19 -1.51 7.01
CA LYS A 86 7.77 -1.91 6.95
C LYS A 86 7.03 -1.29 5.77
N LEU A 87 7.23 0.00 5.50
CA LEU A 87 6.58 0.68 4.39
C LEU A 87 7.02 0.11 3.02
N TRP A 88 8.30 -0.26 2.87
CA TRP A 88 8.78 -0.94 1.67
C TRP A 88 8.11 -2.30 1.48
N GLY A 89 8.03 -3.10 2.56
CA GLY A 89 7.33 -4.38 2.53
C GLY A 89 5.85 -4.22 2.17
N TRP A 90 5.17 -3.27 2.80
CA TRP A 90 3.76 -2.94 2.51
C TRP A 90 3.57 -2.49 1.06
N TRP A 91 4.45 -1.63 0.54
CA TRP A 91 4.36 -1.12 -0.82
C TRP A 91 4.49 -2.25 -1.84
N ILE A 92 5.43 -3.18 -1.66
CA ILE A 92 5.58 -4.33 -2.56
C ILE A 92 4.39 -5.27 -2.44
N GLN A 93 3.99 -5.65 -1.22
CA GLN A 93 2.90 -6.59 -0.97
C GLN A 93 1.52 -6.07 -1.39
N SER A 94 1.33 -4.75 -1.41
CA SER A 94 0.08 -4.14 -1.90
C SER A 94 -0.14 -4.33 -3.41
N ALA A 95 0.87 -4.79 -4.17
CA ALA A 95 0.74 -5.09 -5.59
C ALA A 95 0.02 -6.44 -5.80
N LYS A 96 -1.17 -6.41 -6.40
CA LYS A 96 -1.94 -7.64 -6.67
C LYS A 96 -1.38 -8.48 -7.83
N ARG A 97 -0.66 -7.85 -8.77
CA ARG A 97 -0.15 -8.50 -9.98
C ARG A 97 1.34 -8.82 -9.80
N PRO A 98 1.80 -10.04 -10.15
CA PRO A 98 3.20 -10.43 -10.02
C PRO A 98 4.12 -9.50 -10.82
N GLU A 99 3.73 -9.12 -12.04
CA GLU A 99 4.46 -8.15 -12.88
C GLU A 99 4.68 -6.80 -12.17
N THR A 100 3.65 -6.31 -11.46
CA THR A 100 3.74 -5.04 -10.72
C THR A 100 4.59 -5.20 -9.48
N LYS A 101 4.57 -6.38 -8.85
CA LYS A 101 5.41 -6.70 -7.70
C LYS A 101 6.89 -6.67 -8.09
N ASN A 102 7.25 -7.33 -9.19
CA ASN A 102 8.62 -7.34 -9.72
C ASN A 102 9.10 -5.93 -10.08
N ARG A 103 8.27 -5.14 -10.77
CA ARG A 103 8.59 -3.73 -11.07
C ARG A 103 8.84 -2.90 -9.80
N ARG A 104 8.09 -3.14 -8.72
CA ARG A 104 8.29 -2.46 -7.44
C ARG A 104 9.55 -2.93 -6.73
N ILE A 105 9.90 -4.20 -6.83
CA ILE A 105 11.15 -4.73 -6.24
C ILE A 105 12.35 -4.06 -6.90
N GLU A 106 12.41 -4.04 -8.23
CA GLU A 106 13.48 -3.35 -8.98
C GLU A 106 13.56 -1.86 -8.60
N ALA A 107 12.42 -1.17 -8.59
CA ALA A 107 12.36 0.24 -8.20
C ALA A 107 12.78 0.46 -6.73
N ALA A 108 12.47 -0.47 -5.83
CA ALA A 108 12.86 -0.38 -4.44
C ALA A 108 14.38 -0.43 -4.29
N VAL A 109 15.04 -1.37 -4.98
CA VAL A 109 16.50 -1.51 -4.94
C VAL A 109 17.19 -0.23 -5.43
N GLU A 110 16.78 0.29 -6.60
CA GLU A 110 17.32 1.54 -7.14
C GLU A 110 17.15 2.73 -6.19
N TRP A 111 16.00 2.83 -5.55
CA TRP A 111 15.71 3.97 -4.67
C TRP A 111 16.40 3.87 -3.33
N ILE A 112 16.51 2.65 -2.78
CA ILE A 112 17.31 2.39 -1.58
C ILE A 112 18.77 2.75 -1.85
N LEU A 113 19.32 2.37 -3.01
CA LEU A 113 20.66 2.76 -3.42
C LEU A 113 20.81 4.28 -3.55
N ALA A 114 19.80 4.97 -4.07
CA ALA A 114 19.77 6.43 -4.14
C ALA A 114 19.50 7.13 -2.79
N GLY A 115 19.31 6.39 -1.69
CA GLY A 115 19.01 6.95 -0.36
C GLY A 115 17.60 7.53 -0.22
N ARG A 116 16.69 7.19 -1.14
CA ARG A 116 15.31 7.68 -1.19
C ARG A 116 14.39 6.91 -0.24
N LYS A 117 13.32 7.57 0.18
CA LYS A 117 12.34 7.01 1.14
C LYS A 117 11.00 6.74 0.47
N VAL A 118 10.40 5.61 0.81
CA VAL A 118 9.07 5.25 0.33
C VAL A 118 8.01 6.16 0.98
N GLY A 119 7.10 6.71 0.17
CA GLY A 119 5.98 7.56 0.62
C GLY A 119 6.08 9.03 0.22
N ILE A 120 7.24 9.68 0.38
CA ILE A 120 7.42 11.10 0.02
C ILE A 120 7.79 11.27 -1.46
N GLU A 121 8.63 10.36 -1.98
CA GLU A 121 9.15 10.43 -3.36
C GLU A 121 8.57 9.37 -4.30
N THR A 122 7.81 8.41 -3.76
CA THR A 122 6.99 7.51 -4.59
C THR A 122 5.92 8.34 -5.32
N PRO A 123 5.83 8.30 -6.66
CA PRO A 123 4.66 8.82 -7.36
C PRO A 123 3.44 8.17 -6.73
N ARG A 124 2.59 9.01 -6.11
CA ARG A 124 1.38 8.57 -5.39
C ARG A 124 0.67 7.50 -6.21
N LEU A 125 0.71 6.26 -5.72
CA LEU A 125 -0.19 5.18 -6.14
C LEU A 125 -0.21 4.96 -7.67
N ALA A 126 0.75 4.24 -8.22
CA ALA A 126 0.66 3.61 -9.55
C ALA A 126 -0.41 2.48 -9.61
N ALA A 127 -1.58 2.74 -9.04
CA ALA A 127 -2.80 1.95 -9.10
C ALA A 127 -3.96 2.85 -9.56
N ARG A 128 -3.73 3.64 -10.61
CA ARG A 128 -4.74 3.98 -11.61
C ARG A 128 -4.03 3.93 -12.96
N GLY A 129 -4.48 3.04 -13.83
CA GLY A 129 -3.87 2.84 -15.14
C GLY A 129 -3.85 4.12 -15.97
N VAL A 130 -2.83 4.18 -16.83
CA VAL A 130 -2.78 4.99 -18.06
C VAL A 130 -2.53 6.50 -17.89
N GLN A 131 -1.33 6.88 -18.35
CA GLN A 131 -0.87 8.14 -18.97
C GLN A 131 -0.92 9.46 -18.18
N LYS A 132 0.28 10.03 -18.00
CA LYS A 132 0.78 11.26 -18.67
C LYS A 132 2.22 11.47 -18.17
N ALA A 133 3.23 11.32 -19.03
CA ALA A 133 3.74 12.38 -19.89
C ALA A 133 3.98 13.68 -19.10
N ASP A 134 5.26 14.02 -18.98
CA ASP A 134 5.80 15.29 -18.51
C ASP A 134 5.55 15.69 -17.06
N ARG A 135 6.65 15.74 -16.29
CA ARG A 135 7.07 17.01 -15.68
C ARG A 135 8.56 17.01 -15.39
N LYS A 136 9.26 17.47 -16.43
CA LYS A 136 10.51 18.21 -16.48
C LYS A 136 10.73 19.08 -15.23
N VAL A 137 11.92 18.88 -14.64
CA VAL A 137 12.90 19.87 -14.15
C VAL A 137 12.48 20.86 -13.05
N LEU A 138 13.24 20.75 -11.95
CA LEU A 138 13.76 21.78 -11.04
C LEU A 138 13.47 23.25 -11.42
N GLY A 139 13.02 24.04 -10.45
CA GLY A 139 12.84 25.49 -10.53
C GLY A 139 11.85 25.96 -9.49
#